data_AF-A0A2V6Z441-F1
#
_entry.id   AF-A0A2V6Z441-F1
#
_cell.length_a   1.000
_cell.length_b   1.000
_cell.length_c   1.000
_cell.angle_alpha   90.00
_cell.angle_beta   90.00
_cell.angle_gamma   90.00
#
_symmetry.space_group_name_H-M   'P 1'
#
loop_
_entity.id
_entity.type
_entity.pdbx_description
1 polymer ?
#
loop_
_entity_poly.entity_id
_entity_poly.type
_entity_poly.pdbx_seq_one_letter_code
_entity_poly.pdbx_strand_id
1 'polypeptide(L)'
;MPHALNGLRVVSFESRRSAEMAELIRNYGGEPIQAPAMREVPLTDQREALAFGETLLAGDWDVLILLTGVGTRMLIATLATRWPKDEVVKALGRLTLVCRGPKPIA
;
A
#
# COMPACT_ATOMS: atom_id res chain seq x y z
N MET A 1 27.34 18.59 12.86
CA MET A 1 25.92 18.60 12.45
C MET A 1 25.16 19.48 13.44
N PRO A 2 24.27 20.38 13.01
CA PRO A 2 23.54 21.22 13.96
C PRO A 2 22.65 20.32 14.83
N HIS A 3 22.70 20.52 16.15
CA HIS A 3 21.79 19.89 17.12
C HIS A 3 20.39 20.53 17.00
N ALA A 4 19.76 20.44 15.84
CA ALA A 4 18.50 21.13 15.56
C ALA A 4 17.38 20.75 16.54
N LEU A 5 17.44 19.56 17.13
CA LEU A 5 16.47 19.05 18.09
C LEU A 5 16.86 19.27 19.55
N ASN A 6 18.08 19.72 19.87
CA ASN A 6 18.51 20.13 21.23
C ASN A 6 18.09 19.21 22.39
N GLY A 7 18.16 17.88 22.21
CA GLY A 7 17.78 16.89 23.23
C GLY A 7 16.27 16.72 23.44
N LEU A 8 15.43 17.31 22.58
CA LEU A 8 13.97 17.13 22.65
C LEU A 8 13.58 15.67 22.43
N ARG A 9 12.55 15.24 23.16
CA ARG A 9 11.89 13.96 22.93
C ARG A 9 10.96 14.08 21.73
N VAL A 10 11.18 13.26 20.70
CA VAL A 10 10.43 13.32 19.43
C VAL A 10 9.68 12.02 19.21
N VAL A 11 8.35 12.09 19.13
CA VAL A 11 7.52 10.94 18.79
C VAL A 11 7.48 10.76 17.27
N SER A 12 7.80 9.55 16.81
CA SER A 12 7.65 9.14 15.42
C SER A 12 6.51 8.13 15.29
N PHE A 13 5.55 8.44 14.42
CA PHE A 13 4.45 7.54 14.05
C PHE A 13 4.78 6.66 12.83
N GLU A 14 5.98 6.82 12.26
CA GLU A 14 6.39 6.08 11.07
C GLU A 14 6.48 4.59 11.36
N SER A 15 5.78 3.79 10.55
CA SER A 15 5.58 2.37 10.84
C SER A 15 6.44 1.46 9.98
N ARG A 16 6.71 1.81 8.72
CA ARG A 16 7.49 0.97 7.79
C ARG A 16 8.99 1.16 7.98
N ARG A 17 9.41 2.39 8.29
CA ARG A 17 10.83 2.78 8.49
C ARG A 17 11.09 3.31 9.89
N SER A 18 10.43 2.72 10.90
CA SER A 18 10.49 3.18 12.31
C SER A 18 11.92 3.30 12.83
N ALA A 19 12.76 2.28 12.59
CA ALA A 19 14.15 2.26 13.05
C ALA A 19 15.00 3.35 12.37
N GLU A 20 14.84 3.51 11.05
CA GLU A 20 15.57 4.53 10.28
C GLU A 20 15.15 5.94 10.69
N MET A 21 13.86 6.16 10.96
CA MET A 21 13.36 7.44 11.48
C MET A 21 13.92 7.75 12.87
N ALA A 22 14.00 6.75 13.75
CA ALA A 22 14.63 6.91 15.06
C ALA A 22 16.12 7.28 14.94
N GLU A 23 16.83 6.70 13.98
CA GLU A 23 18.23 7.02 13.71
C GLU A 23 18.41 8.44 13.17
N LEU A 24 17.53 8.87 12.26
CA LEU A 24 17.51 10.27 11.81
C LEU A 24 17.29 11.23 12.98
N ILE A 25 16.34 10.96 13.88
CA ILE A 25 16.10 11.80 15.07
C ILE A 25 17.36 11.90 15.95
N ARG A 26 18.05 10.77 16.21
CA ARG A 26 19.31 10.75 16.96
C ARG A 26 20.41 11.58 16.28
N ASN A 27 20.55 11.44 14.96
CA ASN A 27 21.55 12.18 14.18
C ASN A 27 21.34 13.71 14.20
N TYR A 28 20.12 14.18 14.44
CA TYR A 28 19.79 15.60 14.63
C TYR A 28 19.77 16.04 16.11
N GLY A 29 20.22 15.17 17.01
CA GLY A 29 20.37 15.45 18.44
C GLY A 29 19.07 15.38 19.24
N GLY A 30 18.09 14.59 18.80
CA GLY A 30 16.84 14.34 19.54
C GLY A 30 16.78 12.94 20.14
N GLU A 31 15.85 12.75 21.08
CA GLU A 31 15.55 11.47 21.73
C GLU A 31 14.29 10.85 21.11
N PRO A 32 14.40 9.79 20.28
CA PRO A 32 13.25 9.24 19.57
C PRO A 32 12.35 8.39 20.47
N ILE A 33 11.04 8.57 20.31
CA ILE A 33 10.00 7.66 20.79
C ILE A 33 9.34 7.04 19.56
N GLN A 34 9.55 5.74 19.37
CA GLN A 34 8.92 5.00 18.27
C GLN A 34 7.49 4.60 18.69
N ALA A 35 6.49 5.13 17.98
CA ALA A 35 5.08 4.84 18.22
C ALA A 35 4.35 4.55 16.89
N PRO A 36 4.64 3.42 16.20
CA PRO A 36 4.01 3.08 14.92
C PRO A 36 2.48 3.18 14.97
N ALA A 37 1.88 4.00 14.11
CA ALA A 37 0.45 4.27 14.14
C ALA A 37 -0.38 3.36 13.22
N MET A 38 0.22 2.77 12.19
CA MET A 38 -0.52 2.03 11.15
C MET A 38 0.27 0.84 10.63
N ARG A 39 -0.43 -0.22 10.22
CA ARG A 39 0.16 -1.30 9.41
C ARG A 39 -0.83 -1.78 8.37
N GLU A 40 -0.34 -2.19 7.22
CA GLU A 40 -1.17 -2.92 6.27
C GLU A 40 -1.33 -4.37 6.74
N VAL A 41 -2.58 -4.84 6.81
CA VAL A 41 -2.92 -6.23 7.15
C VAL A 41 -3.78 -6.79 6.03
N PRO A 42 -3.44 -7.95 5.45
CA PRO A 42 -4.35 -8.63 4.53
C PRO A 42 -5.69 -8.93 5.19
N LEU A 43 -6.77 -8.77 4.42
CA LEU A 43 -8.07 -9.26 4.87
C LEU A 43 -7.98 -10.77 5.05
N THR A 44 -8.47 -11.28 6.18
CA THR A 44 -8.51 -12.72 6.45
C THR A 44 -9.41 -13.44 5.45
N ASP A 45 -10.41 -12.73 4.94
CA ASP A 45 -11.37 -13.20 3.96
C ASP A 45 -11.22 -12.42 2.66
N GLN A 46 -11.07 -13.16 1.56
CA GLN A 46 -10.85 -12.63 0.22
C GLN A 46 -12.06 -12.87 -0.70
N ARG A 47 -13.21 -13.33 -0.17
CA ARG A 47 -14.40 -13.66 -0.98
C ARG A 47 -14.84 -12.53 -1.90
N GLU A 48 -14.87 -11.30 -1.42
CA GLU A 48 -15.28 -10.14 -2.23
C GLU A 48 -14.29 -9.85 -3.36
N ALA A 49 -12.99 -9.94 -3.09
CA ALA A 49 -11.95 -9.76 -4.10
C ALA A 49 -12.02 -10.85 -5.18
N LEU A 50 -12.28 -12.10 -4.79
CA LEU A 50 -12.45 -13.21 -5.73
C LEU A 50 -13.75 -13.11 -6.52
N ALA A 51 -14.86 -12.68 -5.90
CA ALA A 51 -16.11 -12.41 -6.60
C ALA A 51 -15.97 -11.29 -7.63
N PHE A 52 -15.24 -10.22 -7.29
CA PHE A 52 -14.84 -9.21 -8.25
C PHE A 52 -14.03 -9.81 -9.41
N GLY A 53 -13.09 -10.71 -9.12
CA GLY A 53 -12.31 -11.43 -10.13
C GLY A 53 -13.13 -12.14 -11.19
N GLU A 54 -14.22 -12.81 -10.79
CA GLU A 54 -15.15 -13.46 -11.72
C GLU A 54 -15.75 -12.45 -12.71
N THR A 55 -16.32 -11.36 -12.18
CA THR A 55 -16.97 -10.31 -12.98
C THR A 55 -15.97 -9.53 -13.85
N LEU A 56 -14.74 -9.35 -13.36
CA LEU A 56 -13.64 -8.74 -14.11
C LEU A 56 -13.27 -9.58 -15.34
N LEU A 57 -13.15 -10.90 -15.16
CA LEU A 57 -12.81 -11.82 -16.24
C LEU A 57 -13.97 -11.99 -17.23
N ALA A 58 -15.21 -11.95 -16.76
CA ALA A 58 -16.42 -11.90 -17.58
C ALA A 58 -16.54 -10.62 -18.42
N GLY A 59 -15.87 -9.52 -18.01
CA GLY A 59 -15.89 -8.26 -18.72
C GLY A 59 -17.04 -7.33 -18.32
N ASP A 60 -17.56 -7.48 -17.10
CA ASP A 60 -18.73 -6.75 -16.60
C ASP A 60 -18.40 -5.29 -16.17
N TRP A 61 -17.17 -4.83 -16.39
CA TRP A 61 -16.67 -3.54 -15.91
C TRP A 61 -15.97 -2.76 -17.02
N ASP A 62 -16.32 -1.48 -17.14
CA ASP A 62 -15.66 -0.54 -18.06
C ASP A 62 -14.58 0.31 -17.38
N VAL A 63 -14.75 0.60 -16.08
CA VAL A 63 -13.90 1.53 -15.32
C VAL A 63 -13.58 0.96 -13.95
N LEU A 64 -12.32 1.08 -13.54
CA LEU A 64 -11.87 0.73 -12.18
C LEU A 64 -11.10 1.91 -11.55
N ILE A 65 -11.54 2.32 -10.35
CA ILE A 65 -10.90 3.41 -9.59
C ILE A 65 -9.92 2.80 -8.57
N LEU A 66 -8.63 3.13 -8.71
CA LEU A 66 -7.55 2.66 -7.85
C LEU A 66 -7.13 3.75 -6.86
N LEU A 67 -7.36 3.52 -5.57
CA LEU A 67 -7.13 4.51 -4.52
C LEU A 67 -5.70 4.51 -3.97
N THR A 68 -5.07 3.34 -3.88
CA THR A 68 -3.73 3.13 -3.32
C THR A 68 -2.98 2.01 -4.05
N GLY A 69 -1.65 2.12 -4.18
CA GLY A 69 -0.85 1.08 -4.83
C GLY A 69 -0.76 -0.23 -4.03
N VAL A 70 -0.84 -0.18 -2.70
CA VAL A 70 -0.84 -1.40 -1.88
C VAL A 70 -2.11 -2.20 -2.09
N GLY A 71 -3.28 -1.55 -2.14
CA GLY A 71 -4.55 -2.21 -2.45
C GLY A 71 -4.54 -2.84 -3.84
N THR A 72 -4.03 -2.14 -4.86
CA THR A 72 -3.91 -2.70 -6.22
C THR A 72 -3.04 -3.95 -6.26
N ARG A 73 -1.87 -3.92 -5.61
CA ARG A 73 -0.97 -5.09 -5.55
C ARG A 73 -1.59 -6.26 -4.81
N MET A 74 -2.28 -6.00 -3.70
CA MET A 74 -2.98 -7.02 -2.93
C MET A 74 -4.12 -7.64 -3.73
N LEU A 75 -4.91 -6.83 -4.44
CA LEU A 75 -5.97 -7.33 -5.32
C LEU A 75 -5.41 -8.27 -6.38
N ILE A 76 -4.37 -7.86 -7.12
CA ILE A 76 -3.75 -8.71 -8.14
C ILE A 76 -3.20 -10.00 -7.52
N ALA A 77 -2.54 -9.92 -6.36
CA ALA A 77 -2.02 -11.08 -5.66
C ALA A 77 -3.13 -12.05 -5.23
N THR A 78 -4.25 -11.53 -4.72
CA THR A 78 -5.43 -12.34 -4.37
C THR A 78 -6.04 -13.00 -5.60
N LEU A 79 -6.24 -12.27 -6.69
CA LEU A 79 -6.79 -12.85 -7.92
C LEU A 79 -5.85 -13.92 -8.50
N ALA A 80 -4.53 -13.71 -8.38
CA ALA A 80 -3.52 -14.66 -8.83
C ALA A 80 -3.48 -15.97 -8.01
N THR A 81 -4.20 -16.06 -6.88
CA THR A 81 -4.36 -17.36 -6.19
C THR A 81 -5.35 -18.28 -6.89
N ARG A 82 -6.16 -17.76 -7.81
CA ARG A 82 -7.23 -18.51 -8.50
C ARG A 82 -7.10 -18.50 -10.02
N TRP A 83 -6.58 -17.42 -10.61
CA TRP A 83 -6.37 -17.30 -12.05
C TRP A 83 -4.91 -17.02 -12.39
N PRO A 84 -4.43 -17.38 -13.59
CA PRO A 84 -3.10 -16.99 -14.05
C PRO A 84 -2.93 -15.47 -13.98
N LYS A 85 -1.81 -15.01 -13.44
CA LYS A 85 -1.53 -13.58 -13.26
C LYS A 85 -1.64 -12.81 -14.59
N ASP A 86 -1.19 -13.39 -15.69
CA ASP A 86 -1.23 -12.74 -17.00
C ASP A 86 -2.67 -12.55 -17.50
N GLU A 87 -3.60 -13.46 -17.16
CA GLU A 87 -5.02 -13.29 -17.48
C GLU A 87 -5.64 -12.16 -16.65
N VAL A 88 -5.30 -12.08 -15.36
CA VAL A 88 -5.75 -10.98 -14.49
C VAL A 88 -5.25 -9.64 -15.02
N VAL A 89 -3.96 -9.54 -15.35
CA VAL A 89 -3.37 -8.30 -15.90
C VAL A 89 -3.99 -7.95 -17.24
N LYS A 90 -4.20 -8.94 -18.13
CA LYS A 90 -4.87 -8.73 -19.42
C LYS A 90 -6.31 -8.24 -19.23
N ALA A 91 -7.03 -8.77 -18.25
CA ALA A 91 -8.40 -8.34 -17.94
C ALA A 91 -8.42 -6.90 -17.44
N LEU A 92 -7.56 -6.56 -16.46
CA LEU A 92 -7.40 -5.19 -15.98
C LEU A 92 -7.02 -4.22 -17.11
N GLY A 93 -6.21 -4.66 -18.08
CA GLY A 93 -5.81 -3.88 -19.25
C GLY A 93 -6.94 -3.54 -20.23
N ARG A 94 -8.12 -4.18 -20.11
CA ARG A 94 -9.31 -3.82 -20.90
C ARG A 94 -10.10 -2.66 -20.29
N LEU A 95 -9.90 -2.38 -19.00
CA LEU A 95 -10.66 -1.37 -18.26
C LEU A 95 -9.99 0.00 -18.39
N THR A 96 -10.78 1.05 -18.29
CA THR A 96 -10.26 2.38 -17.98
C THR A 96 -9.84 2.41 -16.51
N LEU A 97 -8.55 2.48 -16.24
CA LEU A 97 -8.01 2.57 -14.88
C LEU A 97 -7.86 4.03 -14.45
N VAL A 98 -8.58 4.43 -13.41
CA VAL A 98 -8.52 5.79 -12.83
C VAL A 98 -7.76 5.73 -11.51
N CYS A 99 -6.58 6.34 -11.48
CA CYS A 99 -5.73 6.35 -10.29
C CYS A 99 -5.92 7.66 -9.51
N ARG A 100 -6.27 7.57 -8.22
CA ARG A 100 -6.44 8.76 -7.35
C ARG A 100 -5.14 9.56 -7.15
N GLY A 101 -3.99 8.94 -7.34
CA GLY A 101 -2.69 9.59 -7.15
C GLY A 101 -1.57 8.80 -7.81
N PRO A 102 -0.30 9.17 -7.60
CA PRO A 102 0.83 8.52 -8.28
C PRO A 102 1.11 7.09 -7.78
N LYS A 103 0.65 6.75 -6.56
CA LYS A 103 0.99 5.46 -5.92
C LYS A 103 0.48 4.21 -6.66
N PRO A 104 -0.71 4.17 -7.26
CA PRO A 104 -1.14 3.06 -8.11
C PRO A 104 -0.56 3.07 -9.53
N ILE A 105 0.14 4.15 -9.91
CA ILE A 105 0.78 4.32 -11.23
C ILE A 105 2.25 3.87 -11.20
N ALA A 106 2.86 3.83 -10.00
CA ALA A 106 4.26 3.46 -9.75
C ALA A 106 4.47 1.97 -9.51
#